data_AF-A0A7C6NCT1-F1
#
_entry.id   AF-A0A7C6NCT1-F1
#
_cell.length_a   1.000
_cell.length_b   1.000
_cell.length_c   1.000
_cell.angle_alpha   90.00
_cell.angle_beta   90.00
_cell.angle_gamma   90.00
#
_symmetry.space_group_name_H-M   'P 1'
#
loop_
_entity.id
_entity.type
_entity.pdbx_description
1 polymer ?
#
loop_
_entity_poly.entity_id
_entity_poly.type
_entity_poly.pdbx_seq_one_letter_code
_entity_poly.pdbx_strand_id
1 'polypeptide(L)'
;MKLSSKTKYEKLEVKKRAQQEKLNALQEQLTELEQRIKDALVDGGDYTAIMKQKSNIDKEIQTVKESLEFISRAMAEAEAEHLRIKLAEIKKERSQINSKIEPLQKAYDEAKKAYIKAEAALATARYKAIDEWQRLSKMESELQYRLRSIERQQKPDNNSELLTARL
;
A
#
# COMPACT_ATOMS: atom_id res chain seq x y z
N MET A 1 -1.51 18.99 -20.01
CA MET A 1 -0.68 20.01 -19.32
C MET A 1 0.24 19.34 -18.30
N LYS A 2 1.54 19.31 -18.58
CA LYS A 2 2.59 19.03 -17.61
C LYS A 2 2.82 20.31 -16.80
N LEU A 3 2.44 20.32 -15.53
CA LEU A 3 2.90 21.35 -14.58
C LEU A 3 4.37 20.99 -14.24
N SER A 4 5.30 21.29 -15.16
CA SER A 4 6.70 20.85 -15.06
C SER A 4 7.67 21.98 -14.71
N SER A 5 7.19 23.15 -14.33
CA SER A 5 8.05 24.22 -13.83
C SER A 5 7.93 24.31 -12.31
N LYS A 6 9.06 24.15 -11.61
CA LYS A 6 9.14 24.41 -10.17
C LYS A 6 8.47 25.74 -9.84
N THR A 7 7.61 25.74 -8.84
CA THR A 7 6.93 26.93 -8.31
C THR A 7 7.94 27.95 -7.79
N LYS A 8 7.52 29.22 -7.65
CA LYS A 8 8.37 30.27 -7.06
C LYS A 8 8.85 29.86 -5.67
N TYR A 9 7.96 29.26 -4.86
CA TYR A 9 8.28 28.71 -3.54
C TYR A 9 9.40 27.66 -3.60
N GLU A 10 9.27 26.63 -4.45
CA GLU A 10 10.28 25.56 -4.59
C GLU A 10 11.64 26.11 -5.08
N LYS A 11 11.65 27.15 -5.92
CA LYS A 11 12.90 27.82 -6.33
C LYS A 11 13.54 28.58 -5.17
N LEU A 12 12.73 29.26 -4.35
CA LEU A 12 13.21 29.98 -3.16
C LEU A 12 13.72 29.02 -2.08
N GLU A 13 13.09 27.86 -1.92
CA GLU A 13 13.52 26.82 -0.99
C GLU A 13 14.94 26.33 -1.31
N VAL A 14 15.24 26.09 -2.59
CA VAL A 14 16.61 25.72 -3.03
C VAL A 14 17.60 26.84 -2.71
N LYS A 15 17.23 28.10 -2.98
CA LYS A 15 18.10 29.26 -2.65
C LYS A 15 18.32 29.40 -1.15
N LYS A 16 17.30 29.16 -0.33
CA LYS A 16 17.39 29.19 1.13
C LYS A 16 18.39 28.15 1.64
N ARG A 17 18.32 26.92 1.12
CA ARG A 17 19.27 25.84 1.47
C ARG A 17 20.71 26.22 1.12
N ALA A 18 20.96 26.71 -0.09
CA ALA A 18 22.29 27.16 -0.49
C ALA A 18 22.84 28.30 0.38
N GLN A 19 22.01 29.28 0.76
CA GLN A 19 22.41 30.35 1.68
C GLN A 19 22.66 29.84 3.10
N GLN A 20 21.91 28.84 3.57
CA GLN A 20 22.13 28.22 4.86
C GLN A 20 23.44 27.42 4.90
N GLU A 21 23.75 26.67 3.84
CA GLU A 21 25.03 25.97 3.70
C GLU A 21 26.20 26.97 3.70
N LYS A 22 26.07 28.09 2.98
CA LYS A 22 27.06 29.17 3.00
C LYS A 22 27.23 29.77 4.40
N LEU A 23 26.14 30.01 5.12
CA LEU A 23 26.19 30.54 6.49
C LEU A 23 26.94 29.59 7.42
N ASN A 24 26.64 28.29 7.35
CA ASN A 24 27.30 27.28 8.16
C ASN A 24 28.82 27.25 7.87
N ALA A 25 29.22 27.26 6.59
CA ALA A 25 30.63 27.29 6.21
C ALA A 25 31.36 28.54 6.72
N LEU A 26 30.72 29.73 6.67
CA LEU A 26 31.30 30.96 7.22
C LEU A 26 31.43 30.90 8.75
N GLN A 27 30.48 30.25 9.45
CA GLN A 27 30.56 30.05 10.91
C GLN A 27 31.68 29.09 11.30
N GLU A 28 31.92 28.03 10.52
CA GLU A 28 33.06 27.14 10.69
C GLU A 28 34.38 27.91 10.50
N GLN A 29 34.52 28.68 9.42
CA GLN A 29 35.69 29.54 9.20
C GLN A 29 35.90 30.56 10.31
N LEU A 30 34.82 31.13 10.86
CA LEU A 30 34.90 32.05 12.00
C LEU A 30 35.49 31.35 13.23
N THR A 31 35.06 30.12 13.50
CA THR A 31 35.54 29.30 14.62
C THR A 31 37.03 28.96 14.45
N GLU A 32 37.45 28.61 13.24
CA GLU A 32 38.86 28.37 12.91
C GLU A 32 39.71 29.64 13.07
N LEU A 33 39.21 30.80 12.63
CA LEU A 33 39.90 32.08 12.83
C LEU A 33 40.01 32.42 14.31
N GLU A 34 38.97 32.19 15.11
CA GLU A 34 39.03 32.40 16.56
C GLU A 34 40.09 31.54 17.24
N GLN A 35 40.31 30.31 16.76
CA GLN A 35 41.42 29.48 17.24
C GLN A 35 42.77 30.04 16.80
N ARG A 36 42.93 30.41 15.54
CA ARG A 36 44.17 31.03 15.03
C ARG A 36 44.51 32.34 15.73
N ILE A 37 43.49 33.11 16.16
CA ILE A 37 43.68 34.31 16.99
C ILE A 37 44.32 33.94 18.33
N LYS A 38 43.80 32.90 19.01
CA LYS A 38 44.36 32.44 20.29
C LYS A 38 45.81 31.98 20.12
N ASP A 39 46.09 31.21 19.08
CA ASP A 39 47.44 30.70 18.81
C ASP A 39 48.41 31.86 18.50
N ALA A 40 48.00 32.83 17.67
CA ALA A 40 48.82 34.00 17.34
C ALA A 40 49.10 34.91 18.56
N LEU A 41 48.17 34.98 19.53
CA LEU A 41 48.37 35.71 20.78
C LEU A 41 49.42 35.06 21.69
N VAL A 42 49.56 33.73 21.63
CA VAL A 42 50.56 32.97 22.40
C VAL A 42 51.92 32.97 21.71
N ASP A 43 51.93 32.78 20.38
CA ASP A 43 53.16 32.55 19.59
C ASP A 43 53.74 33.82 18.95
N GLY A 44 53.10 34.98 19.11
CA GLY A 44 53.56 36.26 18.55
C GLY A 44 53.33 36.40 17.04
N GLY A 45 52.26 35.80 16.51
CA GLY A 45 51.89 35.82 15.09
C GLY A 45 51.23 37.12 14.61
N ASP A 46 50.95 37.23 13.31
CA ASP A 46 50.30 38.40 12.69
C ASP A 46 48.79 38.49 13.03
N TYR A 47 48.52 38.95 14.24
CA TYR A 47 47.19 39.17 14.78
C TYR A 47 46.35 40.16 13.95
N THR A 48 46.99 41.16 13.35
CA THR A 48 46.28 42.23 12.62
C THR A 48 45.63 41.72 11.34
N ALA A 49 46.33 40.86 10.59
CA ALA A 49 45.79 40.23 9.40
C ALA A 49 44.60 39.30 9.73
N ILE A 50 44.72 38.53 10.81
CA ILE A 50 43.67 37.58 11.24
C ILE A 50 42.41 38.34 11.70
N MET A 51 42.56 39.43 12.44
CA MET A 51 41.42 40.27 12.84
C MET A 51 40.70 40.93 11.65
N LYS A 52 41.45 41.34 10.62
CA LYS A 52 40.85 41.85 9.38
C LYS A 52 40.05 40.78 8.66
N GLN A 53 40.55 39.54 8.60
CA GLN A 53 39.82 38.41 8.05
C GLN A 53 38.54 38.14 8.84
N LYS A 54 38.62 38.11 10.18
CA LYS A 54 37.46 37.95 11.06
C LYS A 54 36.38 39.00 10.76
N SER A 55 36.76 40.28 10.70
CA SER A 55 35.82 41.37 10.40
C SER A 55 35.14 41.22 9.04
N ASN A 56 35.85 40.71 8.02
CA ASN A 56 35.26 40.45 6.72
C ASN A 56 34.24 39.30 6.77
N ILE A 57 34.58 38.20 7.46
CA ILE A 57 33.66 37.06 7.63
C ILE A 57 32.42 37.48 8.43
N ASP A 58 32.58 38.27 9.50
CA ASP A 58 31.45 38.78 10.29
C ASP A 58 30.48 39.60 9.42
N LYS A 59 31.00 40.45 8.52
CA LYS A 59 30.18 41.22 7.56
C LYS A 59 29.48 40.31 6.55
N GLU A 60 30.16 39.28 6.07
CA GLU A 60 29.57 38.35 5.11
C GLU A 60 28.47 37.50 5.76
N ILE A 61 28.69 37.03 7.00
CA ILE A 61 27.67 36.35 7.82
C ILE A 61 26.43 37.24 7.97
N GLN A 62 26.61 38.53 8.29
CA GLN A 62 25.49 39.45 8.42
C GLN A 62 24.72 39.62 7.10
N THR A 63 25.44 39.76 5.99
CA THR A 63 24.85 39.85 4.65
C THR A 63 24.05 38.58 4.29
N VAL A 64 24.57 37.40 4.61
CA VAL A 64 23.88 36.13 4.37
C VAL A 64 22.63 35.99 5.24
N LYS A 65 22.67 36.43 6.50
CA LYS A 65 21.50 36.46 7.39
C LYS A 65 20.38 37.35 6.84
N GLU A 66 20.72 38.56 6.39
CA GLU A 66 19.75 39.48 5.76
C GLU A 66 19.14 38.88 4.48
N SER A 67 19.97 38.20 3.67
CA SER A 67 19.51 37.45 2.49
C SER A 67 18.54 36.32 2.86
N LEU A 68 18.83 35.55 3.93
CA LEU A 68 17.96 34.48 4.43
C LEU A 68 16.62 35.02 4.93
N GLU A 69 16.60 36.17 5.61
CA GLU A 69 15.38 36.85 6.01
C GLU A 69 14.54 37.28 4.81
N PHE A 70 15.16 37.90 3.81
CA PHE A 70 14.49 38.31 2.57
C PHE A 70 13.89 37.10 1.84
N ILE A 71 14.65 36.03 1.69
CA ILE A 71 14.16 34.79 1.07
C ILE A 71 12.98 34.23 1.86
N SER A 72 13.05 34.23 3.20
CA SER A 72 11.97 33.71 4.04
C SER A 72 10.68 34.52 3.90
N ARG A 73 10.76 35.86 3.80
CA ARG A 73 9.58 36.70 3.49
C ARG A 73 9.01 36.41 2.10
N ALA A 74 9.87 36.33 1.09
CA ALA A 74 9.46 36.02 -0.28
C ALA A 74 8.83 34.61 -0.40
N MET A 75 9.25 33.66 0.45
CA MET A 75 8.63 32.33 0.54
C MET A 75 7.23 32.41 1.12
N ALA A 76 7.02 33.15 2.22
CA ALA A 76 5.70 33.34 2.82
C ALA A 76 4.70 33.95 1.83
N GLU A 77 5.13 34.92 1.02
CA GLU A 77 4.29 35.51 -0.05
C GLU A 77 3.95 34.50 -1.17
N ALA A 78 4.85 33.56 -1.47
CA ALA A 78 4.69 32.58 -2.54
C ALA A 78 3.99 31.29 -2.09
N GLU A 79 3.80 31.09 -0.78
CA GLU A 79 3.32 29.85 -0.19
C GLU A 79 1.87 29.56 -0.58
N ALA A 80 0.98 30.55 -0.52
CA ALA A 80 -0.42 30.38 -0.86
C ALA A 80 -0.62 29.87 -2.30
N GLU A 81 0.12 30.45 -3.26
CA GLU A 81 0.08 30.01 -4.66
C GLU A 81 0.67 28.61 -4.84
N HIS A 82 1.77 28.30 -4.15
CA HIS A 82 2.34 26.96 -4.15
C HIS A 82 1.33 25.91 -3.67
N LEU A 83 0.68 26.15 -2.53
CA LEU A 83 -0.34 25.25 -1.97
C LEU A 83 -1.54 25.10 -2.91
N ARG A 84 -1.96 26.19 -3.56
CA ARG A 84 -3.05 26.15 -4.55
C ARG A 84 -2.71 25.24 -5.73
N ILE A 85 -1.50 25.35 -6.28
CA ILE A 85 -1.01 24.51 -7.38
C ILE A 85 -0.98 23.04 -6.93
N LYS A 86 -0.36 22.75 -5.78
CA LYS A 86 -0.27 21.37 -5.24
C LYS A 86 -1.65 20.76 -4.98
N LEU A 87 -2.58 21.53 -4.44
CA LEU A 87 -3.95 21.07 -4.21
C LEU A 87 -4.64 20.71 -5.53
N ALA A 88 -4.42 21.49 -6.59
CA ALA A 88 -4.97 21.20 -7.91
C ALA A 88 -4.37 19.92 -8.52
N GLU A 89 -3.07 19.70 -8.35
CA GLU A 89 -2.39 18.46 -8.76
C GLU A 89 -2.97 17.24 -8.02
N ILE A 90 -3.09 17.31 -6.70
CA ILE A 90 -3.67 16.23 -5.88
C ILE A 90 -5.11 15.94 -6.26
N LYS A 91 -5.93 16.98 -6.49
CA LYS A 91 -7.33 16.80 -6.93
C LYS A 91 -7.41 16.06 -8.26
N LYS A 92 -6.51 16.38 -9.20
CA LYS A 92 -6.42 15.72 -10.50
C LYS A 92 -5.99 14.26 -10.36
N GLU A 93 -4.97 13.99 -9.56
CA GLU A 93 -4.51 12.62 -9.29
C GLU A 93 -5.61 11.78 -8.63
N ARG A 94 -6.29 12.33 -7.62
CA ARG A 94 -7.44 11.68 -6.98
C ARG A 94 -8.53 11.36 -7.99
N SER A 95 -8.87 12.30 -8.88
CA SER A 95 -9.85 12.06 -9.94
C SER A 95 -9.44 10.92 -10.87
N GLN A 96 -8.16 10.83 -11.23
CA GLN A 96 -7.64 9.76 -12.09
C GLN A 96 -7.67 8.41 -11.38
N ILE A 97 -7.32 8.36 -10.09
CA ILE A 97 -7.40 7.15 -9.28
C ILE A 97 -8.85 6.68 -9.18
N ASN A 98 -9.78 7.58 -8.82
CA ASN A 98 -11.19 7.25 -8.70
C ASN A 98 -11.78 6.72 -10.02
N SER A 99 -11.44 7.34 -11.16
CA SER A 99 -11.90 6.86 -12.47
C SER A 99 -11.45 5.43 -12.80
N LYS A 100 -10.37 4.94 -12.18
CA LYS A 100 -9.88 3.57 -12.33
C LYS A 100 -10.49 2.62 -11.30
N ILE A 101 -10.71 3.08 -10.06
CA ILE A 101 -11.24 2.25 -8.97
C ILE A 101 -12.73 1.98 -9.13
N GLU A 102 -13.54 2.99 -9.49
CA GLU A 102 -14.99 2.84 -9.62
C GLU A 102 -15.44 1.67 -10.52
N PRO A 103 -14.90 1.49 -11.76
CA PRO A 103 -15.28 0.36 -12.59
C PRO A 103 -14.81 -0.99 -12.02
N LEU A 104 -13.64 -1.02 -11.38
CA LEU A 104 -13.12 -2.24 -10.74
C LEU A 104 -13.99 -2.67 -9.55
N GLN A 105 -14.43 -1.71 -8.74
CA GLN A 105 -15.33 -1.97 -7.61
C GLN A 105 -16.67 -2.52 -8.10
N LYS A 106 -17.25 -1.92 -9.15
CA LYS A 106 -18.49 -2.42 -9.77
C LYS A 106 -18.32 -3.85 -10.30
N ALA A 107 -17.24 -4.12 -11.03
CA ALA A 107 -16.96 -5.45 -11.55
C ALA A 107 -16.77 -6.49 -10.43
N TYR A 108 -16.11 -6.10 -9.33
CA TYR A 108 -15.96 -6.95 -8.14
C TYR A 108 -17.31 -7.26 -7.48
N ASP A 109 -18.17 -6.26 -7.29
CA ASP A 109 -19.47 -6.43 -6.66
C ASP A 109 -20.42 -7.30 -7.51
N GLU A 110 -20.35 -7.17 -8.84
CA GLU A 110 -21.06 -8.03 -9.78
C GLU A 110 -20.55 -9.47 -9.74
N ALA A 111 -19.23 -9.67 -9.77
CA ALA A 111 -18.61 -10.99 -9.66
C ALA A 111 -18.96 -11.68 -8.33
N LYS A 112 -18.97 -10.92 -7.23
CA LYS A 112 -19.36 -11.41 -5.91
C LYS A 112 -20.82 -11.87 -5.87
N LYS A 113 -21.75 -11.11 -6.46
CA LYS A 113 -23.16 -11.52 -6.58
C LYS A 113 -23.31 -12.78 -7.42
N ALA A 114 -22.59 -12.86 -8.54
CA ALA A 114 -22.61 -14.03 -9.41
C ALA A 114 -22.07 -15.28 -8.69
N TYR A 115 -20.99 -15.13 -7.93
CA TYR A 115 -20.40 -16.20 -7.13
C TYR A 115 -21.39 -16.73 -6.09
N ILE A 116 -22.01 -15.86 -5.29
CA ILE A 116 -22.99 -16.26 -4.26
C ILE A 116 -24.16 -17.02 -4.89
N LYS A 117 -24.66 -16.55 -6.04
CA LYS A 117 -25.74 -17.21 -6.78
C LYS A 117 -25.32 -18.61 -7.26
N ALA A 118 -24.10 -18.73 -7.79
CA ALA A 118 -23.56 -20.01 -8.25
C ALA A 118 -23.36 -20.99 -7.08
N GLU A 119 -22.86 -20.51 -5.94
CA GLU A 119 -22.66 -21.30 -4.73
C GLU A 119 -24.00 -21.84 -4.18
N ALA A 120 -25.03 -20.99 -4.12
CA ALA A 120 -26.37 -21.41 -3.69
C ALA A 120 -26.99 -22.44 -4.65
N ALA A 121 -26.81 -22.27 -5.96
CA ALA A 121 -27.28 -23.22 -6.96
C ALA A 121 -26.56 -24.58 -6.82
N LEU A 122 -25.24 -24.56 -6.60
CA LEU A 122 -24.44 -25.76 -6.38
C LEU A 122 -24.84 -26.48 -5.09
N ALA A 123 -25.08 -25.76 -3.99
CA ALA A 123 -25.57 -26.33 -2.74
C ALA A 123 -26.94 -27.02 -2.93
N THR A 124 -27.85 -26.37 -3.66
CA THR A 124 -29.17 -26.93 -3.97
C THR A 124 -29.05 -28.20 -4.83
N ALA A 125 -28.20 -28.17 -5.87
CA ALA A 125 -27.98 -29.33 -6.73
C ALA A 125 -27.36 -30.51 -5.95
N ARG A 126 -26.41 -30.24 -5.06
CA ARG A 126 -25.82 -31.26 -4.18
C ARG A 126 -26.86 -31.91 -3.27
N TYR A 127 -27.73 -31.11 -2.65
CA TYR A 127 -28.79 -31.64 -1.79
C TYR A 127 -29.73 -32.57 -2.57
N LYS A 128 -30.20 -32.14 -3.75
CA LYS A 128 -31.06 -32.98 -4.61
C LYS A 128 -30.39 -34.28 -5.04
N ALA A 129 -29.11 -34.21 -5.43
CA ALA A 129 -28.36 -35.40 -5.84
C ALA A 129 -28.19 -36.40 -4.68
N ILE A 130 -27.98 -35.91 -3.46
CA ILE A 130 -27.91 -36.76 -2.26
C ILE A 130 -29.27 -37.43 -1.99
N ASP A 131 -30.37 -36.67 -2.04
CA ASP A 131 -31.72 -37.20 -1.82
C ASP A 131 -32.09 -38.27 -2.86
N GLU A 132 -31.78 -38.02 -4.13
CA GLU A 132 -32.00 -38.98 -5.22
C GLU A 132 -31.17 -40.25 -5.03
N TRP A 133 -29.88 -40.11 -4.69
CA TRP A 133 -29.01 -41.25 -4.42
C TRP A 133 -29.52 -42.10 -3.25
N GLN A 134 -29.95 -41.47 -2.16
CA GLN A 134 -30.54 -42.18 -1.01
C GLN A 134 -31.82 -42.93 -1.39
N ARG A 135 -32.68 -42.32 -2.22
CA ARG A 135 -33.90 -42.96 -2.72
C ARG A 135 -33.57 -44.19 -3.57
N LEU A 136 -32.65 -44.05 -4.53
CA LEU A 136 -32.23 -45.14 -5.41
C LEU A 136 -31.58 -46.28 -4.63
N SER A 137 -30.73 -45.97 -3.65
CA SER A 137 -30.08 -46.96 -2.78
C SER A 137 -31.10 -47.78 -1.95
N LYS A 138 -32.16 -47.13 -1.45
CA LYS A 138 -33.27 -47.83 -0.77
C LYS A 138 -34.02 -48.77 -1.71
N MET A 139 -34.34 -48.31 -2.93
CA MET A 139 -35.00 -49.13 -3.93
C MET A 139 -34.15 -50.34 -4.34
N GLU A 140 -32.84 -50.13 -4.53
CA GLU A 140 -31.90 -51.22 -4.82
C GLU A 140 -31.90 -52.26 -3.69
N SER A 141 -31.81 -51.82 -2.44
CA SER A 141 -31.83 -52.70 -1.27
C SER A 141 -33.13 -53.51 -1.19
N GLU A 142 -34.28 -52.89 -1.47
CA GLU A 142 -35.57 -53.56 -1.49
C GLU A 142 -35.67 -54.59 -2.61
N LEU A 143 -35.21 -54.25 -3.82
CA LEU A 143 -35.17 -55.18 -4.96
C LEU A 143 -34.25 -56.37 -4.68
N GLN A 144 -33.06 -56.14 -4.09
CA GLN A 144 -32.16 -57.21 -3.68
C GLN A 144 -32.77 -58.11 -2.61
N TYR A 145 -33.54 -57.56 -1.67
CA TYR A 145 -34.26 -58.35 -0.67
C TYR A 145 -35.33 -59.23 -1.34
N ARG A 146 -36.14 -58.65 -2.22
CA ARG A 146 -37.18 -59.39 -2.97
C ARG A 146 -36.56 -60.49 -3.82
N LEU A 147 -35.48 -60.21 -4.54
CA LEU A 147 -34.73 -61.21 -5.32
C LEU A 147 -34.30 -62.39 -4.44
N ARG A 148 -33.65 -62.12 -3.30
CA ARG A 148 -33.24 -63.17 -2.34
C ARG A 148 -34.41 -63.96 -1.79
N SER A 149 -35.56 -63.31 -1.56
CA SER A 149 -36.77 -64.02 -1.10
C SER A 149 -37.31 -64.99 -2.15
N ILE A 150 -37.33 -64.59 -3.42
CA ILE A 150 -37.75 -65.43 -4.54
C ILE A 150 -36.75 -66.58 -4.75
N GLU A 151 -35.45 -66.30 -4.72
CA GLU A 151 -34.40 -67.33 -4.81
C GLU A 151 -34.50 -68.37 -3.68
N ARG A 152 -34.92 -67.97 -2.48
CA ARG A 152 -35.18 -68.89 -1.36
C ARG A 152 -36.45 -69.70 -1.56
N GLN A 153 -37.51 -69.13 -2.15
CA GLN A 153 -38.76 -69.83 -2.45
C GLN A 153 -38.62 -70.82 -3.61
N GLN A 154 -37.70 -70.58 -4.55
CA GLN A 154 -37.43 -71.47 -5.68
C GLN A 154 -36.53 -72.66 -5.34
N LYS A 155 -35.91 -72.69 -4.15
CA LYS A 155 -35.27 -73.90 -3.62
C LYS A 155 -36.32 -74.70 -2.85
N PRO A 156 -36.87 -75.80 -3.39
CA PRO A 156 -37.67 -76.70 -2.58
C PRO A 156 -36.78 -77.27 -1.46
N ASP A 157 -37.35 -77.38 -0.26
CA ASP A 157 -36.81 -78.25 0.78
C ASP A 157 -36.77 -79.67 0.20
N ASN A 158 -35.59 -80.08 -0.27
CA ASN A 158 -35.29 -81.47 -0.63
C ASN A 158 -35.22 -82.34 0.64
N ASN A 159 -36.30 -82.39 1.43
CA ASN A 159 -36.38 -83.26 2.62
C ASN A 159 -37.79 -83.62 3.07
N SER A 160 -38.85 -83.48 2.26
CA SER A 160 -40.21 -83.84 2.70
C SER A 160 -40.92 -84.98 1.94
N GLU A 161 -40.29 -85.67 0.99
CA GLU A 161 -40.93 -86.85 0.36
C GLU A 161 -39.90 -87.95 0.02
N LEU A 162 -39.60 -88.81 0.98
CA LEU A 162 -39.22 -90.22 0.75
C LEU A 162 -39.45 -91.06 2.04
N LEU A 163 -40.59 -90.81 2.71
CA LEU A 163 -41.06 -91.60 3.86
C LEU A 163 -42.35 -92.39 3.55
N THR A 164 -42.62 -92.68 2.28
CA THR A 164 -43.68 -93.60 1.86
C THR A 164 -43.23 -94.47 0.70
N ALA A 165 -42.33 -95.41 0.98
CA ALA A 165 -42.17 -96.63 0.18
C ALA A 165 -41.65 -97.76 1.08
N ARG A 166 -42.50 -98.23 1.99
CA ARG A 166 -42.45 -99.61 2.47
C ARG A 166 -43.54 -100.35 1.71
N LEU A 167 -43.13 -101.23 0.79
CA LEU A 167 -43.67 -102.58 0.54
C LEU A 167 -42.77 -103.27 -0.49
#